data_AF-A0A0N7Z8R1-F1
#
_entry.id   AF-A0A0N7Z8R1-F1
#
_cell.length_a   1.000
_cell.length_b   1.000
_cell.length_c   1.000
_cell.angle_alpha   90.00
_cell.angle_beta   90.00
_cell.angle_gamma   90.00
#
_symmetry.space_group_name_H-M   'P 1'
#
loop_
_entity.id
_entity.type
_entity.pdbx_description
1 polymer ?
#
loop_
_entity_poly.entity_id
_entity_poly.type
_entity_poly.pdbx_seq_one_letter_code
_entity_poly.pdbx_strand_id
1 'polypeptide(L)'
;FFEKPKHMYVTHSRYGGRFGICREFYTNKYTNGTIGYNYEFNGNGKPEEGIKSYTANCTSTEDSKQNGQIRFFCYQKLDWDLNLGDLGDLNFEVGEYDAEYGYGEEGKEETKEEVVEEVTETAEGNAEEYDRKYPLKVTVLSTDYEKYALIHMCAEISHGGDTSFVDNFLVLNVKEDAKLPGEVKTKFKEYKWEEYTFDTRKICNNKEEIKT
;
A
#
# COMPACT_ATOMS: atom_id res chain seq x y z
N PHE A 1 7.12 9.64 -10.64
CA PHE A 1 7.54 8.44 -9.88
C PHE A 1 6.91 7.19 -10.49
N PHE A 2 5.59 7.07 -10.55
CA PHE A 2 4.84 5.86 -10.97
C PHE A 2 5.00 5.35 -12.43
N GLU A 3 5.87 5.94 -13.23
CA GLU A 3 6.04 5.58 -14.64
C GLU A 3 7.18 4.57 -14.87
N LYS A 4 8.35 4.86 -14.28
CA LYS A 4 9.62 4.16 -14.57
C LYS A 4 9.87 2.92 -13.71
N PRO A 5 9.94 2.98 -12.36
CA PRO A 5 10.16 1.79 -11.55
C PRO A 5 8.90 0.91 -11.55
N LYS A 6 8.94 -0.17 -12.33
CA LYS A 6 7.83 -1.14 -12.39
C LYS A 6 7.75 -2.04 -11.16
N HIS A 7 8.86 -2.21 -10.44
CA HIS A 7 8.95 -3.04 -9.24
C HIS A 7 9.94 -2.42 -8.25
N MET A 8 9.59 -2.39 -6.98
CA MET A 8 10.42 -1.85 -5.90
C MET A 8 10.21 -2.60 -4.59
N TYR A 9 11.28 -2.71 -3.82
CA TYR A 9 11.29 -3.28 -2.48
C TYR A 9 11.24 -2.17 -1.43
N VAL A 10 10.52 -2.39 -0.33
CA VAL A 10 10.70 -1.55 0.86
C VAL A 10 12.00 -1.95 1.54
N THR A 11 12.94 -1.02 1.60
CA THR A 11 14.27 -1.23 2.22
C THR A 11 14.32 -0.74 3.65
N HIS A 12 13.56 0.33 3.94
CA HIS A 12 13.41 0.93 5.27
C HIS A 12 11.95 1.35 5.49
N SER A 13 11.45 1.20 6.71
CA SER A 13 10.07 1.53 7.08
C SER A 13 10.01 2.11 8.47
N ARG A 14 9.15 3.11 8.69
CA ARG A 14 8.82 3.62 10.02
C ARG A 14 7.32 3.55 10.23
N TYR A 15 6.94 3.10 11.43
CA TYR A 15 5.57 2.82 11.88
C TYR A 15 4.86 1.62 11.24
N GLY A 16 5.49 0.95 10.27
CA GLY A 16 4.89 -0.19 9.58
C GLY A 16 5.23 -1.57 10.11
N GLY A 17 6.25 -1.69 10.96
CA GLY A 17 6.75 -2.99 11.41
C GLY A 17 7.00 -3.96 10.25
N ARG A 18 6.74 -5.25 10.48
CA ARG A 18 6.92 -6.31 9.48
C ARG A 18 6.02 -6.12 8.27
N PHE A 19 4.74 -5.77 8.50
CA PHE A 19 3.79 -5.54 7.42
C PHE A 19 4.23 -4.43 6.48
N GLY A 20 4.86 -3.36 6.97
CA GLY A 20 5.35 -2.27 6.13
C GLY A 20 6.67 -2.59 5.42
N ILE A 21 7.64 -3.15 6.15
CA ILE A 21 9.01 -3.35 5.66
C ILE A 21 9.17 -4.52 4.70
N CYS A 22 8.30 -5.54 4.79
CA CYS A 22 8.36 -6.72 3.92
C CYS A 22 7.41 -6.62 2.72
N ARG A 23 7.07 -5.39 2.30
CA ARG A 23 6.29 -5.16 1.08
C ARG A 23 7.16 -5.06 -0.15
N GLU A 24 6.51 -5.34 -1.26
CA GLU A 24 6.98 -5.03 -2.60
C GLU A 24 5.90 -4.25 -3.34
N PHE A 25 6.32 -3.30 -4.16
CA PHE A 25 5.46 -2.38 -4.88
C PHE A 25 5.63 -2.55 -6.37
N TYR A 26 4.51 -2.53 -7.08
CA TYR A 26 4.45 -2.62 -8.53
C TYR A 26 3.69 -1.41 -9.06
N THR A 27 4.35 -0.59 -9.89
CA THR A 27 3.74 0.62 -10.41
C THR A 27 3.61 0.57 -11.92
N ASN A 28 2.50 1.09 -12.42
CA ASN A 28 2.29 1.23 -13.84
C ASN A 28 1.56 2.53 -14.16
N LYS A 29 1.89 3.14 -15.30
CA LYS A 29 1.15 4.26 -15.86
C LYS A 29 0.63 3.82 -17.22
N TYR A 30 -0.69 3.78 -17.33
CA TYR A 30 -1.39 3.36 -18.53
C TYR A 30 -1.55 4.53 -19.49
N THR A 31 -1.75 4.24 -20.77
CA THR A 31 -1.89 5.27 -21.82
C THR A 31 -3.13 6.14 -21.67
N ASN A 32 -4.16 5.64 -20.96
CA ASN A 32 -5.37 6.39 -20.61
C ASN A 32 -5.19 7.33 -19.41
N GLY A 33 -3.97 7.43 -18.84
CA GLY A 33 -3.67 8.30 -17.69
C GLY A 33 -3.93 7.66 -16.33
N THR A 34 -4.45 6.44 -16.28
CA THR A 34 -4.60 5.67 -15.04
C THR A 34 -3.22 5.27 -14.50
N ILE A 35 -3.10 5.30 -13.17
CA ILE A 35 -1.92 4.88 -12.42
C ILE A 35 -2.30 3.65 -11.61
N GLY A 36 -1.60 2.54 -11.84
CA GLY A 36 -1.60 1.36 -10.98
C GLY A 36 -0.52 1.46 -9.91
N TYR A 37 -0.88 1.23 -8.66
CA TYR A 37 0.00 1.25 -7.49
C TYR A 37 -0.25 0.04 -6.60
N ASN A 38 0.16 -1.12 -7.08
CA ASN A 38 -0.11 -2.38 -6.41
C ASN A 38 0.99 -2.69 -5.41
N TYR A 39 0.67 -3.41 -4.35
CA TYR A 39 1.68 -3.91 -3.43
C TYR A 39 1.26 -5.21 -2.79
N GLU A 40 2.26 -5.98 -2.38
CA GLU A 40 2.05 -7.27 -1.75
C GLU A 40 2.93 -7.41 -0.51
N PHE A 41 2.48 -8.28 0.39
CA PHE A 41 3.23 -8.81 1.50
C PHE A 41 3.13 -10.33 1.41
N ASN A 42 4.25 -11.02 1.27
CA ASN A 42 4.27 -12.49 1.18
C ASN A 42 4.82 -13.16 2.46
N GLY A 43 5.09 -12.37 3.51
CA GLY A 43 5.63 -12.82 4.79
C GLY A 43 7.02 -13.48 4.74
N ASN A 44 7.61 -13.63 3.54
CA ASN A 44 8.74 -14.53 3.27
C ASN A 44 8.61 -15.92 3.90
N GLY A 45 7.37 -16.42 4.07
CA GLY A 45 7.09 -17.69 4.76
C GLY A 45 6.97 -17.61 6.28
N LYS A 46 6.93 -16.40 6.87
CA LYS A 46 6.56 -16.17 8.27
C LYS A 46 5.32 -15.26 8.34
N PRO A 47 4.19 -15.76 8.88
CA PRO A 47 2.99 -14.96 9.07
C PRO A 47 3.21 -13.87 10.12
N GLU A 48 2.42 -12.81 10.02
CA GLU A 48 2.38 -11.69 10.97
C GLU A 48 0.90 -11.45 11.33
N GLU A 49 0.56 -11.35 12.61
CA GLU A 49 -0.82 -11.17 13.09
C GLU A 49 -1.83 -12.16 12.45
N GLY A 50 -1.41 -13.40 12.22
CA GLY A 50 -2.25 -14.43 11.59
C GLY A 50 -2.41 -14.28 10.07
N ILE A 51 -1.78 -13.29 9.44
CA ILE A 51 -1.79 -13.09 7.99
C ILE A 51 -0.51 -13.68 7.40
N LYS A 52 -0.66 -14.67 6.53
CA LYS A 52 0.44 -15.30 5.79
C LYS A 52 0.91 -14.43 4.64
N SER A 53 -0.04 -13.92 3.84
CA SER A 53 0.24 -13.00 2.75
C SER A 53 -0.96 -12.09 2.46
N TYR A 54 -0.74 -11.00 1.72
CA TYR A 54 -1.83 -10.24 1.12
C TYR A 54 -1.37 -9.52 -0.14
N THR A 55 -2.32 -9.18 -1.00
CA THR A 55 -2.14 -8.31 -2.16
C THR A 55 -3.10 -7.13 -2.08
N ALA A 56 -2.66 -5.98 -2.56
CA ALA A 56 -3.46 -4.78 -2.69
C ALA A 56 -3.33 -4.24 -4.12
N ASN A 57 -4.46 -4.10 -4.79
CA ASN A 57 -4.55 -3.49 -6.11
C ASN A 57 -5.11 -2.09 -5.95
N CYS A 58 -4.33 -1.07 -6.30
CA CYS A 58 -4.74 0.32 -6.13
C CYS A 58 -4.67 1.08 -7.44
N THR A 59 -5.70 1.87 -7.71
CA THR A 59 -5.79 2.69 -8.92
C THR A 59 -6.03 4.16 -8.57
N SER A 60 -5.53 5.04 -9.44
CA SER A 60 -5.78 6.48 -9.40
C SER A 60 -5.68 7.04 -10.82
N THR A 61 -6.13 8.27 -11.01
CA THR A 61 -5.94 9.04 -12.25
C THR A 61 -5.00 10.20 -11.99
N GLU A 62 -4.23 10.60 -13.01
CA GLU A 62 -3.27 11.69 -12.87
C GLU A 62 -3.99 13.03 -12.67
N ASP A 63 -4.02 13.52 -11.43
CA ASP A 63 -4.51 14.87 -11.12
C ASP A 63 -3.33 15.85 -11.10
N SER A 64 -3.16 16.58 -12.22
CA SER A 64 -2.16 17.64 -12.40
C SER A 64 -2.19 18.75 -11.33
N LYS A 65 -3.23 18.79 -10.48
CA LYS A 65 -3.38 19.79 -9.40
C LYS A 65 -2.86 19.33 -8.04
N GLN A 66 -2.52 18.05 -7.85
CA GLN A 66 -2.07 17.54 -6.55
C GLN A 66 -0.54 17.45 -6.50
N ASN A 67 0.10 18.49 -5.96
CA ASN A 67 1.55 18.63 -5.77
C ASN A 67 2.16 17.45 -4.97
N GLY A 68 2.46 16.33 -5.64
CA GLY A 68 3.17 15.19 -5.06
C GLY A 68 2.39 14.32 -4.07
N GLN A 69 1.10 14.62 -3.83
CA GLN A 69 0.16 13.78 -3.08
C GLN A 69 -0.83 13.16 -4.07
N ILE A 70 -1.09 11.86 -3.93
CA ILE A 70 -2.02 11.13 -4.78
C ILE A 70 -2.96 10.33 -3.88
N ARG A 71 -4.25 10.41 -4.20
CA ARG A 71 -5.27 9.55 -3.60
C ARG A 71 -5.51 8.36 -4.51
N PHE A 72 -5.26 7.18 -3.99
CA PHE A 72 -5.57 5.90 -4.60
C PHE A 72 -6.81 5.31 -3.96
N PHE A 73 -7.43 4.43 -4.72
CA PHE A 73 -8.54 3.62 -4.29
C PHE A 73 -8.14 2.15 -4.45
N CYS A 74 -8.18 1.40 -3.34
CA CYS A 74 -7.53 0.10 -3.20
C CYS A 74 -8.53 -1.02 -2.88
N TYR A 75 -8.24 -2.20 -3.43
CA TYR A 75 -8.85 -3.47 -3.07
C TYR A 75 -7.78 -4.40 -2.54
N GLN A 76 -8.03 -5.05 -1.40
CA GLN A 76 -7.08 -5.94 -0.74
C GLN A 76 -7.65 -7.33 -0.55
N LYS A 77 -6.80 -8.33 -0.80
CA LYS A 77 -7.06 -9.75 -0.56
C LYS A 77 -6.05 -10.30 0.44
N LEU A 78 -6.52 -10.97 1.48
CA LEU A 78 -5.77 -11.54 2.60
C LEU A 78 -5.70 -13.06 2.47
N ASP A 79 -4.51 -13.62 2.71
CA ASP A 79 -4.27 -15.05 2.90
C ASP A 79 -3.96 -15.28 4.38
N TRP A 80 -4.91 -15.85 5.11
CA TRP A 80 -4.80 -16.09 6.54
C TRP A 80 -4.06 -17.40 6.84
N ASP A 81 -3.21 -17.39 7.87
CA ASP A 81 -2.57 -18.59 8.42
C ASP A 81 -3.52 -19.30 9.39
N LEU A 82 -4.62 -19.85 8.86
CA LEU A 82 -5.61 -20.58 9.65
C LEU A 82 -5.16 -22.04 9.80
N ASN A 83 -4.66 -22.40 10.98
CA ASN A 83 -4.76 -23.79 11.42
C ASN A 83 -6.24 -24.06 11.73
N LEU A 84 -6.86 -25.00 10.99
CA LEU A 84 -8.29 -25.39 11.05
C LEU A 84 -8.83 -25.78 12.45
N GLY A 85 -8.03 -25.73 13.51
CA GLY A 85 -8.44 -25.96 14.91
C GLY A 85 -8.93 -24.72 15.66
N ASP A 86 -8.61 -23.50 15.21
CA ASP A 86 -8.91 -22.24 15.93
C ASP A 86 -10.17 -21.50 15.40
N LEU A 87 -10.86 -22.04 14.39
CA LEU A 87 -12.05 -21.45 13.77
C LEU A 87 -13.35 -21.63 14.59
N GLY A 88 -13.27 -22.11 15.83
CA GLY A 88 -14.45 -22.34 16.67
C GLY A 88 -15.20 -21.06 17.06
N ASP A 89 -14.55 -19.88 17.03
CA ASP A 89 -15.09 -18.65 17.62
C ASP A 89 -15.05 -17.40 16.70
N LEU A 90 -14.60 -17.50 15.44
CA LEU A 90 -14.57 -16.37 14.51
C LEU A 90 -15.68 -16.46 13.47
N ASN A 91 -16.92 -16.15 13.90
CA ASN A 91 -17.98 -15.77 12.97
C ASN A 91 -17.64 -14.39 12.39
N PHE A 92 -16.94 -14.36 11.25
CA PHE A 92 -16.80 -13.14 10.44
C PHE A 92 -18.03 -13.04 9.55
N GLU A 93 -19.04 -12.28 9.99
CA GLU A 93 -20.14 -11.88 9.11
C GLU A 93 -19.57 -10.88 8.09
N VAL A 94 -19.46 -11.31 6.84
CA VAL A 94 -19.27 -10.42 5.70
C VAL A 94 -20.56 -9.63 5.55
N GLY A 95 -20.63 -8.46 6.19
CA GLY A 95 -21.77 -7.57 6.04
C GLY A 95 -21.87 -7.07 4.60
N GLU A 96 -23.05 -7.23 3.98
CA GLU A 96 -23.41 -6.45 2.79
C GLU A 96 -23.21 -4.97 3.12
N TYR A 97 -22.37 -4.27 2.35
CA TYR A 97 -22.16 -2.84 2.53
C TYR A 97 -22.92 -2.09 1.45
N ASP A 98 -24.00 -1.41 1.87
CA ASP A 98 -24.80 -0.51 1.05
C ASP A 98 -23.95 0.65 0.51
N ALA A 99 -24.07 0.89 -0.80
CA ALA A 99 -23.41 1.96 -1.54
C ALA A 99 -24.03 3.34 -1.30
N GLU A 100 -24.33 3.71 -0.05
CA GLU A 100 -25.02 4.95 0.29
C GLU A 100 -24.23 5.82 1.28
N TYR A 101 -23.14 6.45 0.83
CA TYR A 101 -22.65 7.69 1.46
C TYR A 101 -22.01 8.65 0.45
N GLY A 102 -22.87 9.45 -0.17
CA GLY A 102 -22.80 10.92 -0.22
C GLY A 102 -21.56 11.60 -0.78
N TYR A 103 -21.54 11.81 -2.10
CA TYR A 103 -20.75 12.86 -2.74
C TYR A 103 -21.34 14.24 -2.41
N GLY A 104 -20.53 15.12 -1.81
CA GLY A 104 -20.75 16.56 -1.89
C GLY A 104 -20.21 17.06 -3.23
N GLU A 105 -21.08 17.17 -4.23
CA GLU A 105 -20.78 17.77 -5.53
C GLU A 105 -20.73 19.30 -5.41
N GLU A 106 -19.64 19.93 -5.87
CA GLU A 106 -19.72 21.18 -6.62
C GLU A 106 -18.69 21.18 -7.75
N GLY A 107 -19.18 21.20 -8.99
CA GLY A 107 -18.40 21.54 -10.19
C GLY A 107 -18.42 20.48 -11.30
N LYS A 108 -19.51 20.45 -12.08
CA LYS A 108 -19.65 19.71 -13.33
C LYS A 108 -18.63 20.17 -14.38
N GLU A 109 -17.99 19.21 -15.05
CA GLU A 109 -17.96 19.22 -16.52
C GLU A 109 -17.80 17.79 -17.07
N GLU A 110 -18.74 17.45 -17.94
CA GLU A 110 -19.11 16.13 -18.43
C GLU A 110 -18.07 15.64 -19.44
N THR A 111 -17.46 14.48 -19.16
CA THR A 111 -16.65 13.60 -20.04
C THR A 111 -15.91 12.51 -19.24
N LYS A 112 -16.04 12.50 -17.90
CA LYS A 112 -15.34 11.58 -16.98
C LYS A 112 -16.05 10.26 -16.67
N GLU A 113 -17.32 10.09 -17.01
CA GLU A 113 -18.10 8.92 -16.57
C GLU A 113 -17.67 7.62 -17.30
N GLU A 114 -17.42 7.67 -18.61
CA GLU A 114 -17.10 6.46 -19.38
C GLU A 114 -15.73 5.84 -19.05
N VAL A 115 -14.73 6.65 -18.67
CA VAL A 115 -13.38 6.16 -18.32
C VAL A 115 -13.31 5.67 -16.86
N VAL A 116 -14.19 6.18 -16.00
CA VAL A 116 -14.32 5.69 -14.62
C VAL A 116 -15.03 4.34 -14.65
N GLU A 117 -16.11 4.17 -15.40
CA GLU A 117 -16.82 2.88 -15.49
C GLU A 117 -15.93 1.74 -16.03
N GLU A 118 -15.17 1.92 -17.11
CA GLU A 118 -14.36 0.83 -17.70
C GLU A 118 -13.23 0.32 -16.77
N VAL A 119 -12.64 1.23 -15.96
CA VAL A 119 -11.62 0.88 -14.95
C VAL A 119 -12.24 0.25 -13.69
N THR A 120 -13.50 0.58 -13.40
CA THR A 120 -14.25 0.02 -12.27
C THR A 120 -14.79 -1.36 -12.62
N GLU A 121 -15.30 -1.59 -13.84
CA GLU A 121 -15.78 -2.90 -14.31
C GLU A 121 -14.67 -3.98 -14.34
N THR A 122 -13.44 -3.59 -14.68
CA THR A 122 -12.31 -4.54 -14.66
C THR A 122 -11.89 -4.92 -13.22
N ALA A 123 -12.23 -4.10 -12.22
CA ALA A 123 -11.96 -4.36 -10.80
C ALA A 123 -13.17 -5.00 -10.08
N GLU A 124 -14.40 -4.72 -10.52
CA GLU A 124 -15.66 -5.21 -9.94
C GLU A 124 -16.03 -6.62 -10.39
N GLY A 125 -15.48 -7.12 -11.50
CA GLY A 125 -15.68 -8.50 -11.97
C GLY A 125 -15.22 -9.61 -11.01
N ASN A 126 -14.45 -9.28 -9.96
CA ASN A 126 -13.97 -10.20 -8.92
C ASN A 126 -14.33 -9.75 -7.49
N ALA A 127 -15.39 -8.95 -7.29
CA ALA A 127 -15.73 -8.38 -5.98
C ALA A 127 -15.99 -9.42 -4.86
N GLU A 128 -16.28 -10.69 -5.18
CA GLU A 128 -16.37 -11.79 -4.21
C GLU A 128 -15.00 -12.27 -3.68
N GLU A 129 -13.88 -11.84 -4.28
CA GLU A 129 -12.52 -12.33 -3.98
C GLU A 129 -11.70 -11.38 -3.07
N TYR A 130 -12.23 -10.19 -2.75
CA TYR A 130 -11.52 -9.16 -1.98
C TYR A 130 -12.11 -8.95 -0.58
N ASP A 131 -11.26 -8.99 0.43
CA ASP A 131 -11.67 -8.83 1.83
C ASP A 131 -11.97 -7.37 2.19
N ARG A 132 -11.30 -6.40 1.54
CA ARG A 132 -11.35 -4.98 1.95
C ARG A 132 -11.21 -4.00 0.79
N LYS A 133 -11.92 -2.89 0.91
CA LYS A 133 -11.87 -1.71 0.04
C LYS A 133 -11.48 -0.50 0.90
N TYR A 134 -10.47 0.27 0.50
CA TYR A 134 -10.05 1.46 1.27
C TYR A 134 -9.42 2.55 0.41
N PRO A 135 -9.57 3.83 0.80
CA PRO A 135 -8.79 4.91 0.23
C PRO A 135 -7.36 4.91 0.80
N LEU A 136 -6.41 5.23 -0.06
CA LEU A 136 -4.99 5.32 0.28
C LEU A 136 -4.44 6.67 -0.17
N LYS A 137 -3.82 7.41 0.74
CA LYS A 137 -3.09 8.65 0.41
C LYS A 137 -1.60 8.34 0.36
N VAL A 138 -0.95 8.69 -0.74
CA VAL A 138 0.49 8.54 -0.93
C VAL A 138 1.09 9.90 -1.23
N THR A 139 2.15 10.27 -0.52
CA THR A 139 2.93 11.47 -0.78
C THR A 139 4.38 11.11 -1.07
N VAL A 140 4.90 11.56 -2.21
CA VAL A 140 6.32 11.36 -2.56
C VAL A 140 7.14 12.49 -1.95
N LEU A 141 7.94 12.17 -0.93
CA LEU A 141 8.74 13.15 -0.17
C LEU A 141 10.12 13.38 -0.80
N SER A 142 10.68 12.37 -1.46
CA SER A 142 11.95 12.45 -2.18
C SER A 142 12.07 11.27 -3.15
N THR A 143 12.57 11.49 -4.36
CA THR A 143 12.80 10.42 -5.35
C THR A 143 13.79 10.90 -6.40
N ASP A 144 14.55 9.98 -6.97
CA ASP A 144 15.33 10.21 -8.21
C ASP A 144 14.57 9.75 -9.46
N TYR A 145 13.31 9.36 -9.33
CA TYR A 145 12.44 8.84 -10.38
C TYR A 145 12.90 7.53 -11.04
N GLU A 146 13.98 6.90 -10.56
CA GLU A 146 14.59 5.74 -11.21
C GLU A 146 14.93 4.61 -10.25
N LYS A 147 15.59 4.90 -9.12
CA LYS A 147 16.15 3.87 -8.23
C LYS A 147 15.50 3.88 -6.87
N TYR A 148 15.06 5.03 -6.36
CA TYR A 148 14.51 5.12 -5.02
C TYR A 148 13.35 6.10 -4.89
N ALA A 149 12.56 5.91 -3.84
CA ALA A 149 11.63 6.92 -3.33
C ALA A 149 11.50 6.84 -1.82
N LEU A 150 11.44 7.98 -1.15
CA LEU A 150 10.89 8.13 0.19
C LEU A 150 9.44 8.56 0.03
N ILE A 151 8.52 7.77 0.55
CA ILE A 151 7.09 8.05 0.50
C ILE A 151 6.49 8.05 1.91
N HIS A 152 5.42 8.81 2.04
CA HIS A 152 4.47 8.71 3.14
C HIS A 152 3.19 8.05 2.62
N MET A 153 2.64 7.13 3.37
CA MET A 153 1.47 6.35 3.00
C MET A 153 0.52 6.26 4.19
N CYS A 154 -0.73 6.67 3.98
CA CYS A 154 -1.78 6.67 4.99
C CYS A 154 -3.04 6.01 4.40
N ALA A 155 -3.40 4.85 4.94
CA ALA A 155 -4.64 4.14 4.58
C ALA A 155 -5.69 4.34 5.66
N GLU A 156 -6.94 4.50 5.25
CA GLU A 156 -8.09 4.57 6.16
C GLU A 156 -8.89 3.28 6.02
N ILE A 157 -8.86 2.43 7.04
CA ILE A 157 -9.46 1.10 7.02
C ILE A 157 -10.64 1.07 7.97
N SER A 158 -11.82 0.81 7.43
CA SER A 158 -13.06 0.67 8.20
C SER A 158 -13.38 -0.81 8.46
N HIS A 159 -13.72 -1.14 9.70
CA HIS A 159 -14.14 -2.48 10.11
C HIS A 159 -15.23 -2.38 11.19
N GLY A 160 -16.41 -2.97 10.95
CA GLY A 160 -17.49 -3.02 11.94
C GLY A 160 -18.02 -1.65 12.40
N GLY A 161 -17.88 -0.61 11.57
CA GLY A 161 -18.25 0.78 11.92
C GLY A 161 -17.14 1.62 12.55
N ASP A 162 -16.01 1.00 12.94
CA ASP A 162 -14.82 1.71 13.42
C ASP A 162 -13.83 1.99 12.28
N THR A 163 -13.20 3.16 12.31
CA THR A 163 -12.17 3.56 11.34
C THR A 163 -10.80 3.59 12.00
N SER A 164 -9.84 2.90 11.39
CA SER A 164 -8.44 2.88 11.79
C SER A 164 -7.54 3.47 10.69
N PHE A 165 -6.42 4.05 11.08
CA PHE A 165 -5.44 4.61 10.14
C PHE A 165 -4.16 3.79 10.17
N VAL A 166 -3.73 3.33 9.00
CA VAL A 166 -2.44 2.65 8.82
C VAL A 166 -1.47 3.65 8.20
N ASP A 167 -0.60 4.21 9.03
CA ASP A 167 0.32 5.28 8.67
C ASP A 167 1.77 4.81 8.60
N ASN A 168 2.47 5.13 7.50
CA ASN A 168 3.80 4.59 7.22
C ASN A 168 4.70 5.57 6.46
N PHE A 169 5.98 5.61 6.82
CA PHE A 169 7.02 6.19 5.98
C PHE A 169 7.88 5.07 5.40
N LEU A 170 7.98 5.00 4.08
CA LEU A 170 8.65 3.89 3.39
C LEU A 170 9.78 4.43 2.50
N VAL A 171 10.93 3.77 2.56
CA VAL A 171 12.02 3.95 1.59
C VAL A 171 11.99 2.79 0.62
N LEU A 172 11.53 3.07 -0.58
CA LEU A 172 11.46 2.13 -1.69
C LEU A 172 12.77 2.16 -2.47
N ASN A 173 13.23 0.99 -2.94
CA ASN A 173 14.37 0.88 -3.85
C ASN A 173 14.17 -0.24 -4.87
N VAL A 174 14.70 -0.09 -6.09
CA VAL A 174 14.70 -1.15 -7.11
C VAL A 174 15.62 -2.33 -6.74
N LYS A 175 16.54 -2.15 -5.79
CA LYS A 175 17.38 -3.22 -5.23
C LYS A 175 16.95 -3.54 -3.80
N GLU A 176 16.70 -4.81 -3.55
CA GLU A 176 16.19 -5.31 -2.26
C GLU A 176 17.08 -4.98 -1.06
N ASP A 177 18.40 -5.09 -1.25
CA ASP A 177 19.42 -4.91 -0.21
C ASP A 177 20.06 -3.52 -0.22
N ALA A 178 19.44 -2.56 -0.90
CA ALA A 178 20.00 -1.23 -1.05
C ALA A 178 20.20 -0.53 0.30
N LYS A 179 21.35 0.13 0.43
CA LYS A 179 21.60 1.06 1.54
C LYS A 179 20.72 2.30 1.39
N LEU A 180 20.45 2.95 2.52
CA LEU A 180 19.71 4.20 2.58
C LEU A 180 20.35 5.28 1.67
N PRO A 181 19.63 5.83 0.67
CA PRO A 181 20.16 6.85 -0.24
C PRO A 181 20.58 8.12 0.49
N GLY A 182 21.58 8.83 -0.04
CA GLY A 182 22.14 10.03 0.61
C GLY A 182 21.11 11.17 0.72
N GLU A 183 20.28 11.33 -0.30
CA GLU A 183 19.20 12.31 -0.36
C GLU A 183 18.11 12.02 0.67
N VAL A 184 17.81 10.74 0.91
CA VAL A 184 16.88 10.33 1.97
C VAL A 184 17.45 10.64 3.35
N LYS A 185 18.76 10.43 3.57
CA LYS A 185 19.44 10.84 4.82
C LYS A 185 19.34 12.35 5.05
N THR A 186 19.44 13.15 4.00
CA THR A 186 19.23 14.60 4.08
C THR A 186 17.80 14.92 4.51
N LYS A 187 16.78 14.26 3.93
CA LYS A 187 15.38 14.40 4.36
C LYS A 187 15.15 13.99 5.81
N PHE A 188 15.79 12.92 6.27
CA PHE A 188 15.68 12.51 7.67
C PHE A 188 16.18 13.61 8.61
N LYS A 189 17.31 14.26 8.28
CA LYS A 189 17.80 15.41 9.07
C LYS A 189 16.84 16.59 9.04
N GLU A 190 16.26 16.92 7.88
CA GLU A 190 15.26 17.99 7.74
C GLU A 190 14.03 17.74 8.64
N TYR A 191 13.55 16.50 8.68
CA TYR A 191 12.40 16.09 9.49
C TYR A 191 12.76 15.75 10.95
N LYS A 192 14.03 15.87 11.35
CA LYS A 192 14.54 15.50 12.67
C LYS A 192 14.24 14.03 13.01
N TRP A 193 14.40 13.16 12.02
CA TRP A 193 14.26 11.72 12.17
C TRP A 193 15.63 11.06 12.30
N GLU A 194 15.69 10.09 13.18
CA GLU A 194 16.89 9.29 13.39
C GLU A 194 16.81 8.00 12.55
N GLU A 195 17.91 7.63 11.88
CA GLU A 195 17.93 6.45 10.99
C GLU A 195 17.51 5.16 11.72
N TYR A 196 17.85 5.02 13.00
CA TYR A 196 17.51 3.83 13.80
C TYR A 196 16.01 3.69 14.10
N THR A 197 15.21 4.73 13.88
CA THR A 197 13.74 4.67 14.03
C THR A 197 13.05 4.00 12.84
N PHE A 198 13.82 3.65 11.81
CA PHE A 198 13.35 2.91 10.65
C PHE A 198 13.81 1.45 10.76
N ASP A 199 12.83 0.54 10.71
CA ASP A 199 13.07 -0.87 10.49
C ASP A 199 13.76 -1.08 9.14
N THR A 200 14.64 -2.08 9.08
CA THR A 200 15.33 -2.46 7.84
C THR A 200 14.78 -3.78 7.30
N ARG A 201 14.85 -3.97 5.99
CA ARG A 201 14.39 -5.21 5.31
C ARG A 201 15.06 -6.48 5.82
N LYS A 202 16.15 -6.37 6.58
CA LYS A 202 16.75 -7.53 7.28
C LYS A 202 15.77 -8.30 8.15
N ILE A 203 14.75 -7.64 8.73
CA ILE A 203 13.70 -8.29 9.54
C ILE A 203 12.92 -9.32 8.70
N CYS A 204 12.82 -9.11 7.38
CA CYS A 204 12.13 -10.02 6.47
C CYS A 204 12.91 -11.31 6.21
N ASN A 205 14.20 -11.37 6.55
CA ASN A 205 15.00 -12.58 6.40
C ASN A 205 14.69 -13.52 7.56
N ASN A 206 14.04 -14.65 7.28
CA ASN A 206 13.71 -15.69 8.26
C ASN A 206 14.93 -16.50 8.72
N LYS A 207 16.13 -15.91 8.76
CA LYS A 207 17.27 -16.54 9.42
C LYS A 207 16.97 -16.51 10.91
N GLU A 208 16.50 -17.64 11.43
CA GLU A 208 16.53 -17.89 12.86
C GLU A 208 17.95 -17.53 13.33
N GLU A 209 18.05 -16.55 14.24
CA GLU A 209 19.28 -16.41 15.01
C GLU A 209 19.42 -17.73 15.78
N ILE A 210 20.27 -18.62 15.27
CA ILE A 210 20.77 -19.74 16.05
C ILE A 210 21.46 -19.09 17.25
N LYS A 211 20.75 -19.05 18.38
CA LYS A 211 21.32 -18.72 19.67
C LYS A 211 22.28 -19.87 20.01
N THR A 212 23.54 -19.74 19.62
CA THR A 212 24.66 -20.49 20.18
C THR A 212 25.00 -19.97 21.56
#